data_AF-D6W796-F1
#
_entry.id   AF-D6W796-F1
#
_cell.length_a   1.000
_cell.length_b   1.000
_cell.length_c   1.000
_cell.angle_alpha   90.00
_cell.angle_beta   90.00
_cell.angle_gamma   90.00
#
_symmetry.space_group_name_H-M   'P 1'
#
loop_
_entity.id
_entity.type
_entity.pdbx_description
1 polymer ?
#
loop_
_entity_poly.entity_id
_entity_poly.type
_entity_poly.pdbx_seq_one_letter_code
_entity_poly.pdbx_strand_id
1 'polypeptide(L)'
;MCDKLISVVAFLASAILVAESISIHQTYEGYAVGPKLRQHEKEQQQDLSKIPGIPGKDYPLFHSVPPTSFSCKHVPAHPGIYANVETGCQAYHVCHDGREGEQGASFLCTNGTIFNQAEFACDWWYNVNCHEAPNLYRLNLDPAKNPYVPKRKPEEELHFVPVEKY
;
A
#
# COMPACT_ATOMS: atom_id res chain seq x y z
N MET A 1 5.71 2.59 -67.47
CA MET A 1 5.22 3.98 -67.56
C MET A 1 3.83 4.01 -66.96
N CYS A 2 3.72 4.82 -65.91
CA CYS A 2 2.60 5.23 -65.06
C CYS A 2 1.23 4.53 -65.13
N ASP A 3 0.87 4.04 -63.95
CA ASP A 3 -0.47 3.86 -63.42
C ASP A 3 -1.41 5.07 -63.58
N LYS A 4 -2.71 4.72 -63.46
CA LYS A 4 -3.87 5.49 -63.01
C LYS A 4 -4.72 6.17 -64.09
N LEU A 5 -5.81 5.49 -64.46
CA LEU A 5 -7.19 5.99 -64.40
C LEU A 5 -8.10 4.80 -64.75
N ILE A 6 -8.60 4.01 -63.79
CA ILE A 6 -9.79 4.32 -62.98
C ILE A 6 -10.92 4.86 -63.87
N SER A 7 -11.89 4.01 -64.15
CA SER A 7 -13.32 4.22 -63.86
C SER A 7 -14.25 3.82 -65.02
N VAL A 8 -15.24 3.01 -64.67
CA VAL A 8 -16.57 2.92 -65.32
C VAL A 8 -16.70 2.18 -66.66
N VAL A 9 -16.29 0.93 -66.72
CA VAL A 9 -16.96 -0.07 -67.59
C VAL A 9 -16.51 -1.44 -67.07
N ALA A 10 -17.31 -2.37 -66.59
CA ALA A 10 -18.71 -2.59 -66.80
C ALA A 10 -19.27 -3.28 -65.55
N PHE A 11 -20.42 -2.77 -65.12
CA PHE A 11 -21.44 -3.55 -64.46
C PHE A 11 -21.69 -4.87 -65.24
N LEU A 12 -22.33 -5.84 -64.58
CA LEU A 12 -22.94 -7.07 -65.12
C LEU A 12 -22.07 -8.33 -64.99
N ALA A 13 -22.22 -9.04 -63.87
CA ALA A 13 -22.58 -10.47 -63.84
C ALA A 13 -22.52 -11.01 -62.40
N SER A 14 -23.67 -10.99 -61.73
CA SER A 14 -23.96 -11.82 -60.57
C SER A 14 -24.30 -13.25 -61.01
N ALA A 15 -23.55 -14.26 -60.57
CA ALA A 15 -24.05 -15.64 -60.43
C ALA A 15 -23.07 -16.52 -59.63
N ILE A 16 -23.47 -16.80 -58.39
CA ILE A 16 -23.35 -18.05 -57.62
C ILE A 16 -22.64 -19.21 -58.34
N LEU A 17 -21.54 -19.72 -57.77
CA LEU A 17 -21.24 -21.16 -57.67
C LEU A 17 -20.40 -21.42 -56.40
N VAL A 18 -20.91 -22.35 -55.59
CA VAL A 18 -20.44 -22.81 -54.27
C VAL A 18 -19.50 -24.01 -54.39
N ALA A 19 -18.74 -24.27 -53.30
CA ALA A 19 -18.12 -25.56 -52.91
C ALA A 19 -16.87 -26.00 -53.73
N GLU A 20 -15.77 -26.57 -53.19
CA GLU A 20 -15.53 -27.24 -51.90
C GLU A 20 -14.01 -27.50 -51.65
N SER A 21 -13.66 -27.70 -50.36
CA SER A 21 -12.53 -28.49 -49.81
C SER A 21 -11.15 -27.78 -49.66
N ILE A 22 -10.42 -27.81 -48.53
CA ILE A 22 -10.38 -28.71 -47.37
C ILE A 22 -10.04 -27.89 -46.10
N SER A 23 -10.94 -27.85 -45.10
CA SER A 23 -10.57 -27.55 -43.71
C SER A 23 -10.15 -28.87 -43.05
N ILE A 24 -8.88 -29.03 -42.70
CA ILE A 24 -8.46 -30.13 -41.81
C ILE A 24 -8.80 -29.69 -40.38
N HIS A 25 -10.06 -29.92 -39.98
CA HIS A 25 -10.42 -30.03 -38.57
C HIS A 25 -9.91 -31.39 -38.08
N GLN A 26 -8.78 -31.39 -37.38
CA GLN A 26 -8.42 -32.55 -36.56
C GLN A 26 -9.30 -32.51 -35.30
N THR A 27 -10.44 -33.19 -35.37
CA THR A 27 -11.29 -33.45 -34.21
C THR A 27 -10.56 -34.40 -33.26
N TYR A 28 -10.07 -33.86 -32.15
CA TYR A 28 -9.69 -34.67 -31.00
C TYR A 28 -10.86 -34.66 -30.02
N GLU A 29 -11.47 -35.83 -29.81
CA GLU A 29 -12.42 -36.05 -28.73
C GLU A 29 -11.72 -35.81 -27.39
N GLY A 30 -12.30 -34.92 -26.59
CA GLY A 30 -11.81 -34.66 -25.24
C GLY A 30 -12.74 -33.68 -24.54
N TYR A 31 -13.74 -34.20 -23.83
CA TYR A 31 -14.42 -33.43 -22.81
C TYR A 31 -13.43 -33.19 -21.66
N ALA A 32 -12.65 -32.12 -21.77
CA ALA A 32 -11.96 -31.56 -20.62
C ALA A 32 -12.98 -30.74 -19.83
N VAL A 33 -13.59 -31.34 -18.80
CA VAL A 33 -14.15 -30.55 -17.70
C VAL A 33 -12.96 -29.87 -17.04
N GLY A 34 -12.70 -28.63 -17.43
CA GLY A 34 -11.66 -27.82 -16.80
C GLY A 34 -11.88 -27.83 -15.29
N PRO A 35 -10.82 -27.79 -14.46
CA PRO A 35 -11.00 -27.60 -13.03
C PRO A 35 -11.88 -26.36 -12.87
N LYS A 36 -12.99 -26.47 -12.12
CA LYS A 36 -13.67 -25.27 -11.66
C LYS A 36 -12.59 -24.47 -10.97
N LEU A 37 -12.12 -23.40 -11.61
CA LEU A 37 -11.46 -22.32 -10.91
C LEU A 37 -12.37 -22.06 -9.73
N ARG A 38 -11.87 -22.30 -8.51
CA ARG A 38 -12.54 -21.79 -7.32
C ARG A 38 -12.77 -20.33 -7.67
N GLN A 39 -14.03 -19.98 -7.92
CA GLN A 39 -14.41 -18.60 -7.99
C GLN A 39 -13.99 -18.11 -6.61
N HIS A 40 -12.89 -17.36 -6.56
CA HIS A 40 -12.61 -16.55 -5.40
C HIS A 40 -13.79 -15.59 -5.37
N GLU A 41 -14.80 -15.99 -4.60
CA GLU A 41 -15.89 -15.12 -4.20
C GLU A 41 -15.24 -13.82 -3.74
N LYS A 42 -15.77 -12.70 -4.25
CA LYS A 42 -15.35 -11.32 -3.98
C LYS A 42 -14.74 -11.22 -2.57
N GLU A 43 -13.54 -10.64 -2.49
CA GLU A 43 -12.87 -10.29 -1.24
C GLU A 43 -13.90 -9.93 -0.18
N GLN A 44 -13.94 -10.73 0.90
CA GLN A 44 -14.83 -10.47 2.02
C GLN A 44 -14.50 -9.07 2.54
N GLN A 45 -15.37 -8.11 2.22
CA GLN A 45 -15.35 -6.77 2.78
C GLN A 45 -15.16 -6.92 4.29
N GLN A 46 -14.08 -6.33 4.85
CA GLN A 46 -13.79 -6.45 6.27
C GLN A 46 -15.01 -6.03 7.10
N ASP A 47 -15.36 -6.84 8.10
CA ASP A 47 -16.41 -6.50 9.06
C ASP A 47 -15.88 -5.45 10.05
N LEU A 48 -16.23 -4.18 9.78
CA LEU A 48 -15.82 -3.04 10.60
C LEU A 48 -16.77 -2.78 11.78
N SER A 49 -17.82 -3.59 11.96
CA SER A 49 -18.85 -3.35 13.00
C SER A 49 -18.32 -3.37 14.43
N LYS A 50 -17.15 -3.98 14.65
CA LYS A 50 -16.47 -4.07 15.96
C LYS A 50 -15.50 -2.92 16.23
N ILE A 51 -15.24 -2.06 15.25
CA ILE A 51 -14.39 -0.89 15.41
C ILE A 51 -15.28 0.29 15.83
N PRO A 52 -15.00 0.95 16.98
CA PRO A 52 -15.76 2.13 17.37
C PRO A 52 -15.63 3.27 16.36
N GLY A 53 -16.72 4.01 16.14
CA GLY A 53 -16.78 5.13 15.21
C GLY A 53 -17.24 4.74 13.80
N ILE A 54 -17.32 5.74 12.94
CA ILE A 54 -17.81 5.62 11.56
C ILE A 54 -16.62 5.82 10.61
N PRO A 55 -16.25 4.80 9.80
CA PRO A 55 -15.20 4.95 8.80
C PRO A 55 -15.50 6.11 7.83
N GLY A 56 -14.47 6.87 7.48
CA GLY A 56 -14.54 8.05 6.62
C GLY A 56 -15.07 9.32 7.31
N LYS A 57 -15.59 9.21 8.54
CA LYS A 57 -16.02 10.35 9.36
C LYS A 57 -15.11 10.52 10.57
N ASP A 58 -14.99 9.46 11.37
CA ASP A 58 -14.23 9.50 12.63
C ASP A 58 -12.77 9.08 12.42
N TYR A 59 -12.53 8.19 11.45
CA TYR A 59 -11.19 7.75 11.05
C TYR A 59 -11.14 7.42 9.55
N PRO A 60 -9.97 7.57 8.90
CA PRO A 60 -9.75 7.25 7.48
C PRO A 60 -9.83 5.73 7.17
N LEU A 61 -10.15 5.39 5.92
CA LEU A 61 -10.29 4.00 5.45
C LEU A 61 -9.57 3.76 4.11
N PHE A 62 -8.26 4.01 4.10
CA PHE A 62 -7.39 3.74 2.96
C PHE A 62 -7.01 2.25 2.88
N HIS A 63 -6.93 1.72 1.65
CA HIS A 63 -6.48 0.35 1.36
C HIS A 63 -5.03 0.32 0.83
N SER A 64 -4.52 1.47 0.43
CA SER A 64 -3.13 1.74 0.06
C SER A 64 -2.81 3.18 0.42
N VAL A 65 -1.52 3.50 0.64
CA VAL A 65 -1.11 4.88 0.92
C VAL A 65 -1.40 5.76 -0.30
N PRO A 66 -2.28 6.77 -0.20
CA PRO A 66 -2.56 7.64 -1.33
C PRO A 66 -1.38 8.60 -1.60
N PRO A 67 -1.24 9.13 -2.83
CA PRO A 67 -0.32 10.24 -3.09
C PRO A 67 -0.65 11.45 -2.22
N THR A 68 0.37 12.08 -1.64
CA THR A 68 0.28 13.26 -0.76
C THR A 68 1.44 14.21 -1.02
N SER A 69 1.43 15.39 -0.40
CA SER A 69 2.57 16.33 -0.51
C SER A 69 3.72 16.03 0.47
N PHE A 70 3.59 15.01 1.32
CA PHE A 70 4.64 14.60 2.24
C PHE A 70 5.94 14.28 1.50
N SER A 71 7.09 14.70 2.07
CA SER A 71 8.41 14.34 1.57
C SER A 71 9.43 14.30 2.72
N CYS A 72 10.27 13.26 2.70
CA CYS A 72 11.42 13.15 3.59
C CYS A 72 12.44 14.28 3.40
N LYS A 73 12.42 15.02 2.29
CA LYS A 73 13.33 16.18 2.10
C LYS A 73 13.10 17.30 3.11
N HIS A 74 11.92 17.38 3.72
CA HIS A 74 11.52 18.50 4.58
C HIS A 74 11.32 18.11 6.04
N VAL A 75 11.74 16.91 6.44
CA VAL A 75 11.57 16.43 7.82
C VAL A 75 12.80 16.75 8.68
N PRO A 76 12.64 16.95 10.01
CA PRO A 76 13.72 17.44 10.87
C PRO A 76 14.82 16.41 11.17
N ALA A 77 14.59 15.11 10.99
CA ALA A 77 15.53 14.06 11.36
C ALA A 77 15.59 12.90 10.36
N HIS A 78 16.80 12.38 10.13
CA HIS A 78 17.04 11.15 9.40
C HIS A 78 18.01 10.27 10.21
N PRO A 79 17.67 9.01 10.52
CA PRO A 79 16.38 8.35 10.27
C PRO A 79 15.26 8.83 11.21
N GLY A 80 14.00 8.74 10.75
CA GLY A 80 12.82 9.13 11.53
C GLY A 80 11.51 8.55 10.99
N ILE A 81 10.46 8.58 11.83
CA ILE A 81 9.11 8.12 11.52
C ILE A 81 8.13 9.29 11.68
N TYR A 82 7.29 9.50 10.67
CA TYR A 82 6.45 10.70 10.53
C TYR A 82 5.01 10.34 10.21
N ALA A 83 4.07 10.86 10.99
CA ALA A 83 2.65 10.78 10.67
C ALA A 83 2.36 11.53 9.35
N ASN A 84 1.42 11.04 8.53
CA ASN A 84 0.94 11.79 7.39
C ASN A 84 -0.40 12.45 7.69
N VAL A 85 -0.37 13.74 8.00
CA VAL A 85 -1.56 14.52 8.37
C VAL A 85 -2.58 14.65 7.23
N GLU A 86 -2.16 14.60 5.95
CA GLU A 86 -3.09 14.65 4.81
C GLU A 86 -3.97 13.39 4.72
N THR A 87 -3.50 12.28 5.28
CA THR A 87 -4.24 11.01 5.33
C THR A 87 -5.03 10.81 6.63
N GLY A 88 -5.21 11.87 7.43
CA GLY A 88 -5.75 11.73 8.78
C GLY A 88 -4.89 10.84 9.67
N CYS A 89 -3.58 10.79 9.41
CA CYS A 89 -2.60 9.95 10.09
C CYS A 89 -2.83 8.43 9.96
N GLN A 90 -3.66 7.94 9.03
CA GLN A 90 -3.66 6.50 8.75
C GLN A 90 -2.33 6.08 8.15
N ALA A 91 -1.80 6.88 7.23
CA ALA A 91 -0.50 6.66 6.67
C ALA A 91 0.58 7.27 7.57
N TYR A 92 1.73 6.59 7.61
CA TYR A 92 2.95 7.11 8.18
C TYR A 92 4.14 6.71 7.31
N HIS A 93 5.22 7.46 7.44
CA HIS A 93 6.40 7.35 6.60
C HIS A 93 7.64 7.15 7.44
N VAL A 94 8.53 6.28 6.96
CA VAL A 94 9.86 6.08 7.50
C VAL A 94 10.85 6.71 6.53
N CYS A 95 11.53 7.76 7.00
CA CYS A 95 12.59 8.42 6.25
C CYS A 95 13.94 7.88 6.71
N HIS A 96 14.74 7.36 5.77
CA HIS A 96 16.08 6.84 6.03
C HIS A 96 17.12 7.55 5.16
N ASP A 97 17.83 6.82 4.29
CA ASP A 97 18.88 7.34 3.40
C ASP A 97 18.35 7.76 2.01
N GLY A 98 17.04 7.64 1.79
CA GLY A 98 16.35 8.05 0.57
C GLY A 98 16.25 6.96 -0.51
N ARG A 99 16.73 5.73 -0.25
CA ARG A 99 16.61 4.61 -1.20
C ARG A 99 15.17 4.18 -1.45
N GLU A 100 14.24 4.49 -0.54
CA GLU A 100 12.81 4.20 -0.66
C GLU A 100 12.02 5.30 -1.40
N GLY A 101 12.71 6.31 -1.96
CA GLY A 101 12.10 7.41 -2.71
C GLY A 101 11.81 8.64 -1.85
N GLU A 102 11.15 9.64 -2.46
CA GLU A 102 10.98 10.96 -1.85
C GLU A 102 10.12 10.99 -0.59
N GLN A 103 9.21 10.02 -0.43
CA GLN A 103 8.37 9.85 0.75
C GLN A 103 8.92 8.83 1.75
N GLY A 104 10.06 8.19 1.44
CA GLY A 104 10.57 7.06 2.21
C GLY A 104 9.64 5.83 2.12
N ALA A 105 9.86 4.86 3.02
CA ALA A 105 8.97 3.72 3.13
C ALA A 105 7.62 4.16 3.73
N SER A 106 6.52 3.76 3.11
CA SER A 106 5.18 4.23 3.45
C SER A 106 4.31 3.08 3.91
N PHE A 107 3.55 3.30 4.98
CA PHE A 107 2.75 2.26 5.63
C PHE A 107 1.37 2.80 6.01
N LEU A 108 0.40 1.90 6.20
CA LEU A 108 -0.90 2.22 6.77
C LEU A 108 -1.03 1.56 8.15
N CYS A 109 -1.57 2.30 9.11
CA CYS A 109 -2.19 1.74 10.29
C CYS A 109 -3.45 0.94 9.91
N THR A 110 -3.78 -0.06 10.71
CA THR A 110 -5.00 -0.87 10.55
C THR A 110 -6.27 -0.02 10.67
N ASN A 111 -7.37 -0.49 10.10
CA ASN A 111 -8.65 0.21 10.20
C ASN A 111 -9.06 0.45 11.66
N GLY A 112 -9.42 1.69 11.99
CA GLY A 112 -9.75 2.12 13.35
C GLY A 112 -8.57 2.68 14.16
N THR A 113 -7.34 2.60 13.64
CA THR A 113 -6.16 3.18 14.27
C THR A 113 -5.48 4.19 13.37
N ILE A 114 -4.79 5.15 13.97
CA ILE A 114 -3.98 6.15 13.28
C ILE A 114 -2.63 6.32 14.00
N PHE A 115 -1.63 6.81 13.28
CA PHE A 115 -0.27 6.90 13.79
C PHE A 115 -0.15 7.98 14.87
N ASN A 116 0.19 7.55 16.08
CA ASN A 116 0.49 8.41 17.21
C ASN A 116 1.96 8.82 17.16
N GLN A 117 2.21 10.06 16.74
CA GLN A 117 3.56 10.61 16.62
C GLN A 117 4.34 10.65 17.95
N ALA A 118 3.65 10.77 19.09
CA ALA A 118 4.29 10.81 20.41
C ALA A 118 4.86 9.45 20.84
N GLU A 119 4.18 8.38 20.43
CA GLU A 119 4.48 7.01 20.81
C GLU A 119 5.18 6.20 19.71
N PHE A 120 5.30 6.77 18.50
CA PHE A 120 5.84 6.09 17.33
C PHE A 120 5.14 4.77 16.99
N ALA A 121 3.83 4.71 17.22
CA ALA A 121 3.01 3.52 17.02
C ALA A 121 1.59 3.90 16.56
N CYS A 122 0.88 2.95 15.95
CA CYS A 122 -0.55 3.12 15.69
C CYS A 122 -1.34 2.95 17.00
N ASP A 123 -2.26 3.87 17.27
CA ASP A 123 -3.19 3.82 18.41
C ASP A 123 -4.61 4.09 17.92
N TRP A 124 -5.61 3.83 18.75
CA TRP A 124 -7.01 4.09 18.42
C TRP A 124 -7.22 5.55 17.99
N TRP A 125 -8.04 5.76 16.96
CA TRP A 125 -8.24 7.08 16.37
C TRP A 125 -8.67 8.15 17.39
N TYR A 126 -9.40 7.77 18.43
CA TYR A 126 -9.88 8.67 19.47
C TYR A 126 -8.82 9.02 20.53
N ASN A 127 -7.67 8.34 20.56
CA ASN A 127 -6.55 8.64 21.45
C ASN A 127 -5.55 9.62 20.83
N VAL A 128 -5.67 9.90 19.53
CA VAL A 128 -4.63 10.60 18.76
C VAL A 128 -5.17 11.87 18.15
N ASN A 129 -4.57 13.01 18.51
CA ASN A 129 -4.79 14.27 17.80
C ASN A 129 -3.85 14.37 16.60
N CYS A 130 -4.29 13.88 15.44
CA CYS A 130 -3.48 13.86 14.22
C CYS A 130 -2.94 15.25 13.82
N HIS A 131 -3.70 16.32 14.04
CA HIS A 131 -3.29 17.67 13.65
C HIS A 131 -2.05 18.16 14.44
N GLU A 132 -1.82 17.62 15.64
CA GLU A 132 -0.65 17.97 16.45
C GLU A 132 0.62 17.21 16.07
N ALA A 133 0.53 16.21 15.19
CA ALA A 133 1.69 15.40 14.81
C ALA A 133 2.90 16.22 14.32
N PRO A 134 2.76 17.27 13.48
CA PRO A 134 3.90 18.07 13.04
C PRO A 134 4.66 18.74 14.20
N ASN A 135 3.96 19.13 15.27
CA ASN A 135 4.58 19.71 16.47
C ASN A 135 5.42 18.69 17.24
N LEU A 136 5.20 17.39 17.00
CA LEU A 136 5.86 16.27 17.64
C LEU A 136 6.94 15.62 16.76
N TYR A 137 7.12 16.03 15.50
CA TYR A 137 8.15 15.47 14.61
C TYR A 137 9.57 15.58 15.18
N ARG A 138 9.82 16.60 16.01
CA ARG A 138 11.08 16.78 16.75
C ARG A 138 11.41 15.63 17.70
N LEU A 139 10.46 14.79 18.09
CA LEU A 139 10.74 13.60 18.91
C LEU A 139 11.65 12.60 18.18
N ASN A 140 11.72 12.66 16.85
CA ASN A 140 12.71 11.89 16.08
C ASN A 140 14.16 12.35 16.34
N LEU A 141 14.37 13.55 16.90
CA LEU A 141 15.70 14.02 17.29
C LEU A 141 16.11 13.54 18.68
N ASP A 142 15.18 13.03 19.49
CA ASP A 142 15.46 12.57 20.84
C ASP A 142 16.02 11.13 20.83
N PRO A 143 17.29 10.91 21.22
CA PRO A 143 17.90 9.58 21.25
C PRO A 143 17.20 8.58 22.16
N ALA A 144 16.49 9.04 23.20
CA ALA A 144 15.76 8.17 24.11
C ALA A 144 14.44 7.67 23.51
N LYS A 145 13.89 8.40 22.53
CA LYS A 145 12.60 8.13 21.89
C LYS A 145 12.73 7.54 20.49
N ASN A 146 13.69 8.00 19.69
CA ASN A 146 13.85 7.57 18.30
C ASN A 146 14.14 6.05 18.20
N PRO A 147 13.25 5.26 17.56
CA PRO A 147 13.43 3.80 17.44
C PRO A 147 14.68 3.35 16.67
N TYR A 148 15.27 4.21 15.86
CA TYR A 148 16.48 3.92 15.08
C TYR A 148 17.78 4.18 15.84
N VAL A 149 17.72 4.81 17.00
CA VAL A 149 18.91 5.01 17.83
C VAL A 149 19.10 3.79 18.73
N PRO A 150 20.26 3.12 18.70
CA PRO A 150 20.55 2.02 19.61
C PRO A 150 20.40 2.48 21.06
N LYS A 151 19.42 1.93 21.77
CA LYS A 151 19.27 2.18 23.21
C LYS A 151 20.50 1.61 23.91
N ARG A 152 21.15 2.41 24.75
CA ARG A 152 22.17 1.88 25.66
C ARG A 152 21.47 0.82 26.50
N LYS A 153 22.01 -0.40 26.53
CA LYS A 153 21.60 -1.36 27.55
C LYS A 153 21.84 -0.66 28.88
N PRO A 154 20.85 -0.56 29.80
CA PRO A 154 21.18 -0.28 31.18
C PRO A 154 22.25 -1.29 31.53
N GLU A 155 23.43 -0.81 31.90
CA GLU A 155 24.38 -1.66 32.61
C GLU A 155 23.56 -2.21 33.77
N GLU A 156 23.25 -3.50 33.68
CA GLU A 156 22.54 -4.25 34.70
C GLU A 156 23.12 -3.76 36.02
N GLU A 157 22.30 -3.10 36.85
CA GLU A 157 22.71 -2.66 38.17
C GLU A 157 23.40 -3.87 38.79
N LEU A 158 24.72 -3.81 38.86
CA LEU A 158 25.53 -4.83 39.48
C LEU A 158 25.17 -4.70 40.95
N HIS A 159 24.08 -5.36 41.33
CA HIS A 159 23.71 -5.64 42.70
C HIS A 159 24.88 -6.45 43.23
N PHE A 160 25.88 -5.74 43.78
CA PHE A 160 26.88 -6.31 44.65
C PHE A 160 26.13 -6.96 45.79
N VAL A 161 25.92 -8.27 45.71
CA VAL A 161 25.50 -9.07 46.85
C VAL A 161 26.72 -9.12 47.78
N PRO A 162 26.65 -8.58 49.01
CA PRO A 162 27.79 -8.63 49.92
C PRO A 162 28.15 -10.08 50.25
N VAL A 163 29.44 -10.41 50.12
CA VAL A 163 30.00 -11.73 50.44
C VAL A 163 30.20 -11.83 51.96
N GLU A 164 29.11 -11.83 52.72
CA GLU A 164 29.15 -12.05 54.19
C GLU A 164 28.22 -13.18 54.64
N LYS A 165 27.88 -14.10 53.73
CA LYS A 165 27.06 -15.27 54.06
C LYS A 165 27.61 -16.57 53.47
N TYR A 166 28.89 -16.88 53.78
CA TYR A 166 29.41 -18.25 53.81
C TYR A 166 30.42 -18.39 54.93
#